data_AF-A0A2V8STI3-F1
#
_entry.id   AF-A0A2V8STI3-F1
#
_cell.length_a   1.000
_cell.length_b   1.000
_cell.length_c   1.000
_cell.angle_alpha   90.00
_cell.angle_beta   90.00
_cell.angle_gamma   90.00
#
_symmetry.space_group_name_H-M   'P 1'
#
loop_
_entity.id
_entity.type
_entity.pdbx_description
1 polymer ?
#
loop_
_entity_poly.entity_id
_entity_poly.type
_entity_poly.pdbx_seq_one_letter_code
_entity_poly.pdbx_strand_id
1 'polypeptide(L)'
;MRNCSSRLIFAATLFLLASDASLVAQVGKPTPLRPITVVTEPKSTVWIDDVRYGETDEKGRLAIASLSPGVRSLRVRANGFAEVTKSLPATTRGDVSVTLAKTTDEAELAFQSAETASTIDRQKAIAEYGRAIKLRPKFPAAYLGMARMYSETGDVEKAFQAVRSAKRLSPGYAEASAVEAGF
;
A
#
# COMPACT_ATOMS: atom_id res chain seq x y z
N MET A 1 -85.77 -8.87 -48.06
CA MET A 1 -85.24 -9.70 -49.15
C MET A 1 -83.75 -9.91 -48.93
N ARG A 2 -83.29 -11.17 -48.80
CA ARG A 2 -81.91 -11.73 -48.94
C ARG A 2 -80.77 -10.97 -48.19
N ASN A 3 -79.87 -11.57 -47.41
CA ASN A 3 -79.28 -12.91 -47.45
C ASN A 3 -78.36 -13.14 -46.24
N CYS A 4 -78.13 -14.42 -45.94
CA CYS A 4 -76.87 -15.04 -45.50
C CYS A 4 -76.27 -14.77 -44.11
N SER A 5 -76.62 -15.70 -43.21
CA SER A 5 -75.75 -16.54 -42.38
C SER A 5 -74.25 -16.70 -42.76
N SER A 6 -73.36 -16.58 -41.77
CA SER A 6 -72.26 -17.54 -41.41
C SER A 6 -71.32 -16.89 -40.38
N ARG A 7 -71.24 -17.43 -39.15
CA ARG A 7 -70.32 -18.50 -38.65
C ARG A 7 -68.91 -17.99 -38.27
N LEU A 8 -68.59 -18.20 -36.98
CA LEU A 8 -67.30 -18.55 -36.36
C LEU A 8 -66.12 -17.57 -36.61
N ILE A 9 -65.23 -17.26 -35.67
CA ILE A 9 -64.29 -18.15 -34.95
C ILE A 9 -63.74 -17.39 -33.73
N PHE A 10 -63.58 -18.12 -32.62
CA PHE A 10 -62.85 -17.76 -31.40
C PHE A 10 -61.35 -17.47 -31.67
N ALA A 11 -60.82 -16.37 -31.16
CA ALA A 11 -59.39 -16.23 -30.91
C ALA A 11 -59.16 -15.28 -29.72
N ALA A 12 -59.19 -15.82 -28.50
CA ALA A 12 -58.75 -15.12 -27.31
C ALA A 12 -57.22 -15.03 -27.33
N THR A 13 -56.71 -13.83 -27.63
CA THR A 13 -55.27 -13.55 -27.66
C THR A 13 -54.79 -13.39 -26.22
N LEU A 14 -54.12 -14.42 -25.71
CA LEU A 14 -53.45 -14.45 -24.42
C LEU A 14 -52.27 -13.45 -24.45
N PHE A 15 -52.45 -12.28 -23.84
CA PHE A 15 -51.40 -11.26 -23.72
C PHE A 15 -50.39 -11.72 -22.66
N LEU A 16 -49.31 -12.36 -23.10
CA LEU A 16 -48.18 -12.73 -22.23
C LEU A 16 -47.46 -11.45 -21.79
N LEU A 17 -47.59 -11.08 -20.52
CA LEU A 17 -46.73 -10.08 -19.88
C LEU A 17 -45.30 -10.63 -19.83
N ALA A 18 -44.46 -10.24 -20.79
CA ALA A 18 -43.02 -10.45 -20.69
C ALA A 18 -42.49 -9.53 -19.57
N SER A 19 -42.14 -10.14 -18.43
CA SER A 19 -41.39 -9.50 -17.37
C SER A 19 -39.99 -9.15 -17.89
N ASP A 20 -39.71 -7.86 -18.09
CA ASP A 20 -38.38 -7.34 -18.40
C ASP A 20 -37.48 -7.45 -17.14
N ALA A 21 -37.01 -8.66 -16.86
CA ALA A 21 -36.01 -8.94 -15.85
C ALA A 21 -34.66 -9.10 -16.56
N SER A 22 -34.06 -7.99 -16.99
CA SER A 22 -32.69 -7.99 -17.52
C SER A 22 -31.98 -6.67 -17.20
N LEU A 23 -31.84 -6.39 -15.90
CA LEU A 23 -30.80 -5.50 -15.39
C LEU A 23 -30.00 -6.20 -14.29
N VAL A 24 -29.56 -7.44 -14.56
CA VAL A 24 -28.46 -8.03 -13.79
C VAL A 24 -27.19 -7.37 -14.31
N ALA A 25 -26.58 -6.57 -13.44
CA ALA A 25 -25.31 -5.91 -13.65
C ALA A 25 -24.31 -6.84 -14.34
N GLN A 26 -23.75 -6.39 -15.47
CA GLN A 26 -22.54 -6.99 -16.01
C GLN A 26 -21.42 -6.77 -14.98
N VAL A 27 -21.22 -7.75 -14.10
CA VAL A 27 -19.97 -7.86 -13.35
C VAL A 27 -18.89 -8.10 -14.41
N GLY A 28 -18.22 -7.02 -14.81
CA GLY A 28 -17.14 -7.08 -15.79
C GLY A 28 -16.16 -8.18 -15.39
N LYS A 29 -15.66 -8.94 -16.38
CA LYS A 29 -14.70 -10.03 -16.15
C LYS A 29 -13.60 -9.56 -15.19
N PRO A 30 -13.24 -10.34 -14.14
CA PRO A 30 -12.18 -9.95 -13.23
C PRO A 30 -10.93 -9.60 -14.04
N THR A 31 -10.43 -8.38 -13.85
CA THR A 31 -9.27 -7.91 -14.59
C THR A 31 -8.07 -8.78 -14.19
N PRO A 32 -7.32 -9.33 -15.16
CA PRO A 32 -6.31 -10.34 -14.86
C PRO A 32 -5.20 -9.73 -14.01
N LEU A 33 -4.95 -10.36 -12.86
CA LEU A 33 -3.82 -10.10 -12.00
C LEU A 33 -2.53 -10.43 -12.78
N ARG A 34 -1.49 -9.62 -12.59
CA ARG A 34 -0.22 -9.81 -13.32
C ARG A 34 0.91 -10.10 -12.34
N PRO A 35 1.69 -11.18 -12.54
CA PRO A 35 2.86 -11.44 -11.73
C PRO A 35 4.03 -10.55 -12.17
N ILE A 36 4.80 -10.08 -11.20
CA ILE A 36 6.09 -9.42 -11.42
C ILE A 36 7.14 -10.01 -10.48
N THR A 37 8.41 -9.87 -10.84
CA THR A 37 9.53 -10.12 -9.91
C THR A 37 10.30 -8.83 -9.75
N VAL A 38 10.38 -8.31 -8.53
CA VAL A 38 11.29 -7.18 -8.25
C VAL A 38 12.69 -7.74 -8.11
N VAL A 39 13.64 -7.14 -8.84
CA VAL A 39 15.05 -7.53 -8.83
C VAL A 39 15.88 -6.31 -8.44
N THR A 40 16.54 -6.38 -7.30
CA THR A 40 17.27 -5.28 -6.66
C THR A 40 18.32 -5.89 -5.71
N GLU A 41 18.81 -5.13 -4.75
CA GLU A 41 19.83 -5.52 -3.80
C GLU A 41 19.25 -6.56 -2.83
N PRO A 42 20.05 -7.49 -2.29
CA PRO A 42 19.61 -8.43 -1.27
C PRO A 42 19.06 -7.71 -0.03
N LYS A 43 18.07 -8.33 0.64
CA LYS A 43 17.44 -7.78 1.85
C LYS A 43 16.83 -6.38 1.66
N SER A 44 16.43 -6.05 0.43
CA SER A 44 15.70 -4.83 0.14
C SER A 44 14.23 -5.03 0.48
N THR A 45 13.66 -4.17 1.30
CA THR A 45 12.21 -4.15 1.53
C THR A 45 11.52 -3.48 0.35
N VAL A 46 10.41 -4.08 -0.07
CA VAL A 46 9.60 -3.66 -1.22
C VAL A 46 8.19 -3.30 -0.75
N TRP A 47 7.75 -2.12 -1.17
CA TRP A 47 6.37 -1.65 -1.01
C TRP A 47 5.76 -1.37 -2.36
N ILE A 48 4.46 -1.62 -2.47
CA ILE A 48 3.64 -1.16 -3.60
C ILE A 48 2.43 -0.41 -3.04
N ASP A 49 2.24 0.83 -3.49
CA ASP A 49 1.16 1.72 -3.00
C ASP A 49 1.13 1.78 -1.46
N ASP A 50 2.31 2.00 -0.86
CA ASP A 50 2.53 2.03 0.59
C ASP A 50 2.32 0.71 1.35
N VAL A 51 1.88 -0.36 0.67
CA VAL A 51 1.72 -1.70 1.27
C VAL A 51 3.03 -2.47 1.17
N ARG A 52 3.53 -3.01 2.30
CA ARG A 52 4.75 -3.84 2.33
C ARG A 52 4.46 -5.22 1.75
N TYR A 53 5.22 -5.62 0.72
CA TYR A 53 5.11 -6.94 0.09
C TYR A 53 6.15 -7.94 0.63
N GLY A 54 7.28 -7.45 1.16
CA GLY A 54 8.30 -8.29 1.77
C GLY A 54 9.71 -7.79 1.49
N GLU A 55 10.67 -8.68 1.65
CA GLU A 55 12.08 -8.43 1.38
C GLU A 55 12.57 -9.32 0.25
N THR A 56 13.54 -8.82 -0.51
CA THR A 56 14.24 -9.64 -1.49
C THR A 56 15.08 -10.72 -0.81
N ASP A 57 15.18 -11.87 -1.49
CA ASP A 57 16.04 -12.97 -1.08
C ASP A 57 17.54 -12.62 -1.18
N GLU A 58 18.41 -13.57 -0.85
CA GLU A 58 19.87 -13.41 -0.94
C GLU A 58 20.36 -13.14 -2.38
N LYS A 59 19.54 -13.43 -3.38
CA LYS A 59 19.81 -13.16 -4.80
C LYS A 59 19.21 -11.83 -5.25
N GLY A 60 18.59 -11.07 -4.35
CA GLY A 60 17.99 -9.79 -4.67
C GLY A 60 16.63 -9.88 -5.38
N ARG A 61 15.92 -10.99 -5.23
CA ARG A 61 14.65 -11.25 -5.94
C ARG A 61 13.46 -11.31 -4.98
N LEU A 62 12.35 -10.71 -5.36
CA LEU A 62 11.05 -10.86 -4.70
C LEU A 62 9.95 -11.09 -5.74
N ALA A 63 9.31 -12.26 -5.69
CA ALA A 63 8.19 -12.59 -6.55
C ALA A 63 6.88 -12.03 -5.97
N ILE A 64 6.14 -11.30 -6.79
CA ILE A 64 4.82 -10.77 -6.46
C ILE A 64 3.83 -11.46 -7.40
N ALA A 65 3.12 -12.46 -6.86
CA ALA A 65 2.24 -13.32 -7.65
C ALA A 65 1.03 -12.58 -8.23
N SER A 66 0.55 -11.55 -7.53
CA SER A 66 -0.66 -10.83 -7.87
C SER A 66 -0.46 -9.33 -7.65
N LEU A 67 -0.22 -8.61 -8.74
CA LEU A 67 -0.26 -7.15 -8.74
C LEU A 67 -1.61 -6.68 -9.29
N SER A 68 -2.24 -5.77 -8.54
CA SER A 68 -3.51 -5.17 -8.94
C SER A 68 -3.36 -4.37 -10.25
N PRO A 69 -4.40 -4.34 -11.11
CA PRO A 69 -4.36 -3.63 -12.38
C PRO A 69 -4.11 -2.13 -12.22
N GLY A 70 -3.70 -1.45 -13.27
CA GLY A 70 -3.45 0.00 -13.25
C GLY A 70 -2.00 0.38 -12.91
N VAL A 71 -1.79 1.69 -12.78
CA VAL A 71 -0.51 2.29 -12.42
C VAL A 71 -0.30 2.16 -10.92
N ARG A 72 0.89 1.73 -10.52
CA ARG A 72 1.25 1.48 -9.13
C ARG A 72 2.55 2.18 -8.78
N SER A 73 2.77 2.48 -7.51
CA SER A 73 4.03 3.05 -7.02
C SER A 73 4.87 1.95 -6.39
N LEU A 74 5.98 1.58 -7.01
CA LEU A 74 6.97 0.67 -6.43
C LEU A 74 7.98 1.48 -5.63
N ARG A 75 8.09 1.20 -4.34
CA ARG A 75 9.13 1.74 -3.48
C ARG A 75 10.03 0.62 -3.00
N VAL A 76 11.33 0.85 -3.05
CA VAL A 76 12.36 -0.09 -2.64
C VAL A 76 13.35 0.62 -1.72
N ARG A 77 13.70 -0.04 -0.62
CA ARG A 77 14.69 0.46 0.34
C ARG A 77 15.53 -0.68 0.88
N ALA A 78 16.80 -0.41 1.12
CA ALA A 78 17.73 -1.32 1.77
C ALA A 78 18.62 -0.53 2.75
N ASN A 79 19.11 -1.21 3.79
CA ASN A 79 20.01 -0.60 4.76
C ASN A 79 21.31 -0.14 4.10
N GLY A 80 21.69 1.12 4.34
CA GLY A 80 22.84 1.78 3.72
C GLY A 80 22.57 2.37 2.33
N PHE A 81 21.34 2.26 1.82
CA PHE A 81 20.96 2.75 0.50
C PHE A 81 19.91 3.85 0.57
N ALA A 82 19.88 4.68 -0.46
CA ALA A 82 18.82 5.67 -0.67
C ALA A 82 17.55 4.96 -1.13
N GLU A 83 16.41 5.37 -0.58
CA GLU A 83 15.11 4.89 -1.02
C GLU A 83 14.84 5.31 -2.48
N VAL A 84 14.30 4.38 -3.26
CA VAL A 84 13.90 4.63 -4.65
C VAL A 84 12.41 4.37 -4.80
N THR A 85 11.71 5.31 -5.43
CA THR A 85 10.31 5.16 -5.84
C THR A 85 10.21 5.21 -7.36
N LYS A 86 9.52 4.23 -7.96
CA LYS A 86 9.36 4.04 -9.40
C LYS A 86 7.89 3.80 -9.74
N SER A 87 7.38 4.44 -10.79
CA SER A 87 6.06 4.13 -11.33
C SER A 87 6.08 2.79 -12.06
N LEU A 88 5.10 1.94 -11.75
CA LEU A 88 4.83 0.69 -12.46
C LEU A 88 3.59 0.87 -13.34
N PRO A 89 3.75 1.04 -14.66
CA PRO A 89 2.63 1.06 -15.60
C PRO A 89 1.77 -0.19 -15.55
N ALA A 90 0.50 -0.07 -15.99
CA ALA A 90 -0.45 -1.18 -16.06
C ALA A 90 0.01 -2.37 -16.94
N THR A 91 0.98 -2.12 -17.82
CA THR A 91 1.57 -3.11 -18.73
C THR A 91 2.75 -3.86 -18.14
N THR A 92 3.26 -3.46 -16.98
CA THR A 92 4.47 -4.04 -16.35
C THR A 92 4.25 -5.52 -16.03
N ARG A 93 5.13 -6.38 -16.53
CA ARG A 93 5.13 -7.84 -16.31
C ARG A 93 6.56 -8.35 -16.22
N GLY A 94 6.75 -9.48 -15.53
CA GLY A 94 8.07 -10.11 -15.42
C GLY A 94 9.01 -9.33 -14.50
N ASP A 95 10.30 -9.32 -14.83
CA ASP A 95 11.34 -8.74 -13.98
C ASP A 95 11.33 -7.21 -14.03
N VAL A 96 11.24 -6.58 -12.86
CA VAL A 96 11.35 -5.14 -12.64
C VAL A 96 12.65 -4.88 -11.92
N SER A 97 13.66 -4.45 -12.66
CA SER A 97 14.95 -4.11 -12.10
C SER A 97 14.94 -2.70 -11.48
N VAL A 98 15.46 -2.63 -10.25
CA VAL A 98 15.76 -1.41 -9.51
C VAL A 98 17.19 -1.51 -9.01
N THR A 99 17.94 -0.43 -9.13
CA THR A 99 19.31 -0.35 -8.59
C THR A 99 19.33 0.79 -7.59
N LEU A 100 19.76 0.49 -6.38
CA LEU A 100 19.83 1.44 -5.29
C LEU A 100 21.22 2.07 -5.22
N ALA A 101 21.25 3.38 -5.03
CA ALA A 101 22.48 4.10 -4.73
C ALA A 101 22.74 4.05 -3.22
N LYS A 102 24.00 3.88 -2.80
CA LYS A 102 24.35 4.04 -1.39
C LYS A 102 23.99 5.44 -0.92
N THR A 103 23.38 5.55 0.25
CA THR A 103 23.04 6.86 0.82
C THR A 103 24.24 7.41 1.62
N THR A 104 24.44 8.71 1.49
CA THR A 104 25.34 9.50 2.35
C THR A 104 24.57 10.49 3.23
N ASP A 105 23.24 10.50 3.13
CA ASP A 105 22.37 11.31 3.99
C ASP A 105 22.42 10.74 5.41
N GLU A 106 23.09 11.46 6.31
CA GLU A 106 23.24 11.08 7.70
C GLU A 106 21.90 10.94 8.43
N ALA A 107 20.88 11.72 8.05
CA ALA A 107 19.56 11.62 8.66
C ALA A 107 18.87 10.30 8.28
N GLU A 108 19.01 9.90 7.02
CA GLU A 108 18.50 8.62 6.53
C GLU A 108 19.27 7.45 7.14
N LEU A 109 20.60 7.53 7.24
CA LEU A 109 21.42 6.51 7.89
C LEU A 109 21.06 6.36 9.38
N ALA A 110 20.83 7.48 10.08
CA ALA A 110 20.33 7.47 11.46
C ALA A 110 18.98 6.77 11.55
N PHE A 111 18.06 7.09 10.65
CA PHE A 111 16.74 6.48 10.63
C PHE A 111 16.78 4.96 10.36
N GLN A 112 17.60 4.52 9.40
CA GLN A 112 17.84 3.09 9.12
C GLN A 112 18.46 2.35 10.32
N SER A 113 19.43 3.00 10.99
CA SER A 113 20.02 2.49 12.22
C SER A 113 18.98 2.36 13.35
N ALA A 114 18.09 3.34 13.49
CA ALA A 114 17.01 3.33 14.47
C ALA A 114 16.03 2.17 14.24
N GLU A 115 15.60 1.95 13.00
CA GLU A 115 14.71 0.83 12.66
C GLU A 115 15.38 -0.52 12.93
N THR A 116 16.65 -0.66 12.57
CA THR A 116 17.43 -1.86 12.87
C THR A 116 17.55 -2.10 14.38
N ALA A 117 17.77 -1.04 15.16
CA ALA A 117 17.85 -1.12 16.61
C ALA A 117 16.49 -1.37 17.28
N SER A 118 15.37 -1.01 16.64
CA SER A 118 14.04 -1.05 17.28
C SER A 118 13.64 -2.41 17.83
N THR A 119 14.11 -3.50 17.21
CA THR A 119 13.84 -4.88 17.63
C THR A 119 14.86 -5.45 18.61
N ILE A 120 15.96 -4.72 18.87
CA ILE A 120 17.12 -5.19 19.66
C ILE A 120 17.27 -4.35 20.93
N ASP A 121 17.29 -3.04 20.78
CA ASP A 121 17.56 -2.05 21.81
C ASP A 121 16.73 -0.79 21.53
N ARG A 122 15.61 -0.66 22.26
CA ARG A 122 14.65 0.43 22.11
C ARG A 122 15.26 1.79 22.46
N GLN A 123 16.15 1.84 23.45
CA GLN A 123 16.82 3.08 23.87
C GLN A 123 17.76 3.57 22.78
N LYS A 124 18.52 2.65 22.16
CA LYS A 124 19.35 2.97 21.00
C LYS A 124 18.50 3.42 19.81
N ALA A 125 17.37 2.77 19.55
CA ALA A 125 16.44 3.18 18.50
C ALA A 125 15.93 4.61 18.72
N ILE A 126 15.49 4.95 19.93
CA ILE A 126 15.06 6.31 20.30
C ILE A 126 16.19 7.32 20.06
N ALA A 127 17.43 7.00 20.44
CA ALA A 127 18.57 7.89 20.23
C ALA A 127 18.85 8.14 18.74
N GLU A 128 18.83 7.09 17.91
CA GLU A 128 19.04 7.22 16.47
C GLU A 128 17.87 7.92 15.74
N TYR A 129 16.62 7.68 16.15
CA TYR A 129 15.49 8.47 15.67
C TYR A 129 15.65 9.96 16.03
N GLY A 130 16.09 10.25 17.26
CA GLY A 130 16.40 11.61 17.69
C GLY A 130 17.50 12.25 16.84
N ARG A 131 18.55 11.49 16.49
CA ARG A 131 19.61 11.96 15.59
C ARG A 131 19.06 12.25 14.19
N ALA A 132 18.24 11.36 13.63
CA ALA A 132 17.59 11.55 12.34
C ALA A 132 16.74 12.83 12.32
N ILE A 133 15.95 13.05 13.38
CA ILE A 133 15.10 14.24 13.55
C ILE A 133 15.95 15.51 13.68
N LYS A 134 17.06 15.47 14.42
CA LYS A 134 17.95 16.63 14.57
C LYS A 134 18.56 17.05 13.23
N LEU A 135 18.96 16.08 12.41
CA LEU A 135 19.54 16.31 11.08
C LEU A 135 18.47 16.71 10.06
N ARG A 136 17.27 16.12 10.15
CA ARG A 136 16.13 16.42 9.29
C ARG A 136 14.86 16.62 10.13
N PRO A 137 14.58 17.86 10.59
CA PRO A 137 13.41 18.14 11.44
C PRO A 137 12.06 17.87 10.78
N LYS A 138 12.00 17.85 9.45
CA LYS A 138 10.80 17.53 8.67
C LYS A 138 10.77 16.05 8.27
N PHE A 139 10.89 15.15 9.25
CA PHE A 139 10.96 13.70 9.01
C PHE A 139 9.86 12.95 9.78
N PRO A 140 8.61 12.92 9.27
CA PRO A 140 7.46 12.36 10.00
C PRO A 140 7.63 10.88 10.35
N ALA A 141 8.27 10.08 9.49
CA ALA A 141 8.53 8.67 9.76
C ALA A 141 9.44 8.45 10.97
N ALA A 142 10.47 9.30 11.16
CA ALA A 142 11.36 9.21 12.33
C ALA A 142 10.63 9.56 13.64
N TYR A 143 9.74 10.57 13.62
CA TYR A 143 8.88 10.86 14.76
C TYR A 143 7.94 9.69 15.08
N LEU A 144 7.35 9.07 14.06
CA LEU A 144 6.46 7.93 14.28
C LEU A 144 7.19 6.70 14.82
N GLY A 145 8.38 6.40 14.29
CA GLY A 145 9.25 5.34 14.80
C GLY A 145 9.62 5.58 16.26
N MET A 146 9.98 6.81 16.62
CA MET A 146 10.26 7.20 18.00
C MET A 146 9.04 7.07 18.91
N ALA A 147 7.84 7.43 18.43
CA ALA A 147 6.59 7.28 19.17
C ALA A 147 6.30 5.82 19.53
N ARG A 148 6.49 4.90 18.59
CA ARG A 148 6.34 3.46 18.82
C ARG A 148 7.29 2.98 19.92
N MET A 149 8.55 3.38 19.86
CA MET A 149 9.53 3.02 20.89
C MET A 149 9.15 3.58 22.26
N TYR A 150 8.69 4.84 22.34
CA TYR A 150 8.23 5.42 23.59
C TYR A 150 7.02 4.67 24.17
N SER A 151 6.02 4.38 23.33
CA SER A 151 4.85 3.57 23.71
C SER A 151 5.27 2.21 24.28
N GLU A 152 6.16 1.50 23.58
CA GLU A 152 6.64 0.19 24.02
C GLU A 152 7.47 0.23 25.31
N THR A 153 8.07 1.37 25.63
CA THR A 153 8.78 1.61 26.90
C THR A 153 7.90 2.21 28.01
N GLY A 154 6.62 2.45 27.74
CA GLY A 154 5.65 3.00 28.69
C GLY A 154 5.68 4.52 28.84
N ASP A 155 6.49 5.25 28.06
CA ASP A 155 6.56 6.72 28.08
C ASP A 155 5.49 7.32 27.16
N VAL A 156 4.23 7.15 27.56
CA VAL A 156 3.05 7.49 26.75
C VAL A 156 3.00 8.99 26.39
N GLU A 157 3.39 9.88 27.31
CA GLU A 157 3.39 11.32 27.03
C GLU A 157 4.36 11.69 25.91
N LYS A 158 5.58 11.12 25.91
CA LYS A 158 6.53 11.34 24.80
C LYS A 158 6.04 10.68 23.50
N ALA A 159 5.38 9.52 23.58
CA ALA A 159 4.76 8.90 22.41
C ALA A 159 3.72 9.84 21.76
N PHE A 160 2.82 10.41 22.55
CA PHE A 160 1.84 11.39 22.06
C PHE A 160 2.50 12.63 21.44
N GLN A 161 3.52 13.19 22.07
CA GLN A 161 4.24 14.35 21.52
C GLN A 161 4.89 14.05 20.16
N ALA A 162 5.47 12.85 20.02
CA ALA A 162 6.07 12.38 18.78
C ALA A 162 5.01 12.15 17.68
N VAL A 163 3.88 11.50 18.00
CA VAL A 163 2.74 11.35 17.08
C VAL A 163 2.19 12.70 16.63
N ARG A 164 1.96 13.64 17.56
CA ARG A 164 1.50 15.01 17.23
C ARG A 164 2.45 15.70 16.25
N SER A 165 3.76 15.52 16.44
CA SER A 165 4.76 16.08 15.53
C SER A 165 4.72 15.43 14.15
N ALA A 166 4.58 14.10 14.07
CA ALA A 166 4.41 13.39 12.81
C ALA A 166 3.16 13.87 12.04
N LYS A 167 2.00 13.97 12.71
CA LYS A 167 0.73 14.46 12.12
C LYS A 167 0.81 15.93 11.69
N ARG A 168 1.50 16.79 12.44
CA ARG A 168 1.72 18.18 12.02
C ARG A 168 2.54 18.28 10.74
N LEU A 169 3.54 17.42 10.58
CA LEU A 169 4.39 17.39 9.39
C LEU A 169 3.70 16.73 8.19
N SER A 170 2.88 15.71 8.43
CA SER A 170 2.10 15.01 7.41
C SER A 170 0.69 14.73 7.95
N PRO A 171 -0.28 15.65 7.73
CA PRO A 171 -1.64 15.50 8.25
C PRO A 171 -2.39 14.26 7.74
N GLY A 172 -1.98 13.71 6.59
CA GLY A 172 -2.53 12.50 6.00
C GLY A 172 -1.81 11.21 6.39
N TYR A 173 -0.91 11.24 7.39
CA TYR A 173 -0.12 10.07 7.78
C TYR A 173 -0.95 9.07 8.58
N ALA A 174 -1.63 8.17 7.86
CA ALA A 174 -2.59 7.23 8.42
C ALA A 174 -1.98 6.36 9.55
N GLU A 175 -0.71 6.02 9.42
CA GLU A 175 0.04 5.23 10.40
C GLU A 175 0.20 5.95 11.75
N ALA A 176 0.17 7.29 11.75
CA ALA A 176 0.23 8.06 12.99
C ALA A 176 -1.03 7.88 13.83
N SER A 177 -2.20 7.83 13.20
CA SER A 177 -3.48 7.57 13.88
C SER A 177 -3.56 6.15 14.45
N ALA A 178 -2.97 5.17 13.76
CA ALA A 178 -2.92 3.78 14.23
C ALA A 178 -2.04 3.65 15.49
N VAL A 179 -0.90 4.34 15.53
CA VAL A 179 -0.04 4.37 16.72
C VAL A 179 -0.74 5.09 17.87
N GLU A 180 -1.41 6.22 17.60
CA GLU A 180 -2.19 6.97 18.60
C GLU A 180 -3.26 6.14 19.31
N ALA A 181 -3.91 5.22 18.60
CA ALA A 181 -4.94 4.35 19.16
C ALA A 181 -4.39 3.16 19.98
N GLY A 182 -3.06 2.97 19.98
CA GLY A 182 -2.39 1.83 20.63
C GLY A 182 -1.96 2.07 22.08
N PHE A 183 -2.26 3.25 22.64
CA PHE A 183 -1.97 3.63 24.02
C PHE A 183 -3.16 4.39 24.62
#